data_AF-A0A2S9FT87-F1
#
_entry.id   AF-A0A2S9FT87-F1
#
_cell.length_a   1.000
_cell.length_b   1.000
_cell.length_c   1.000
_cell.angle_alpha   90.00
_cell.angle_beta   90.00
_cell.angle_gamma   90.00
#
_symmetry.space_group_name_H-M   'P 1'
#
loop_
_entity.id
_entity.type
_entity.pdbx_description
1 polymer ?
#
loop_
_entity_poly.entity_id
_entity_poly.type
_entity_poly.pdbx_seq_one_letter_code
_entity_poly.pdbx_strand_id
1 'polypeptide(L)'
;AALIKDNHVAAAGSVVAALREVRSAAPDLPCEVEVDSLEQLDVLGKDLVELVLLDNFPVWQTQIAVQRRDARSPKTKLESSGGLALENAA
;
A
#
# COMPACT_ATOMS: atom_id res chain seq x y z
N ALA A 1 -7.92 6.02 10.52
CA ALA A 1 -7.54 5.79 9.10
C ALA A 1 -8.55 4.84 8.48
N ALA A 2 -8.71 4.87 7.16
CA ALA A 2 -9.40 3.85 6.40
C ALA A 2 -8.35 2.91 5.78
N LEU A 3 -8.45 1.60 6.03
CA LEU A 3 -7.54 0.60 5.49
C LEU A 3 -8.25 -0.21 4.39
N ILE A 4 -7.75 -0.07 3.17
CA ILE A 4 -8.21 -0.82 2.00
C ILE A 4 -7.42 -2.13 1.94
N LYS A 5 -8.17 -3.24 1.95
CA LYS A 5 -7.64 -4.60 1.87
C LYS A 5 -8.04 -5.29 0.55
N ASP A 6 -7.49 -6.46 0.31
CA ASP A 6 -7.78 -7.36 -0.81
C ASP A 6 -9.28 -7.49 -1.14
N ASN A 7 -10.13 -7.70 -0.14
CA ASN A 7 -11.58 -7.83 -0.31
C ASN A 7 -12.25 -6.55 -0.85
N HIS A 8 -11.76 -5.37 -0.45
CA HIS A 8 -12.26 -4.09 -0.94
C HIS A 8 -11.78 -3.82 -2.36
N VAL A 9 -10.53 -4.16 -2.66
CA VAL A 9 -9.96 -4.10 -4.01
C VAL A 9 -10.76 -4.98 -4.97
N ALA A 10 -11.08 -6.21 -4.55
CA ALA A 10 -11.91 -7.13 -5.32
C ALA A 10 -13.33 -6.57 -5.56
N ALA A 11 -13.94 -5.97 -4.55
CA ALA A 11 -15.27 -5.37 -4.67
C ALA A 11 -15.29 -4.13 -5.59
N ALA A 12 -14.27 -3.28 -5.52
CA ALA A 12 -14.12 -2.09 -6.36
C ALA A 12 -13.52 -2.38 -7.76
N GLY A 13 -13.03 -3.61 -7.98
CA GLY A 13 -12.41 -4.07 -9.22
C GLY A 13 -10.95 -3.65 -9.42
N SER A 14 -10.42 -2.69 -8.66
CA SER A 14 -8.98 -2.35 -8.65
C SER A 14 -8.57 -1.54 -7.42
N VAL A 15 -7.27 -1.52 -7.12
CA VAL A 15 -6.70 -0.77 -5.99
C VAL A 15 -6.95 0.73 -6.12
N VAL A 16 -6.82 1.28 -7.32
CA VAL A 16 -7.05 2.70 -7.59
C VAL A 16 -8.53 3.06 -7.49
N ALA A 17 -9.43 2.17 -7.92
CA ALA A 17 -10.87 2.37 -7.77
C ALA A 17 -11.27 2.41 -6.28
N ALA A 18 -10.81 1.43 -5.49
CA ALA A 18 -11.06 1.39 -4.04
C ALA A 18 -10.56 2.67 -3.34
N LEU A 19 -9.33 3.12 -3.66
CA LEU A 19 -8.77 4.35 -3.11
C LEU A 19 -9.63 5.59 -3.42
N ARG A 20 -10.12 5.71 -4.66
CA ARG A 20 -10.96 6.83 -5.07
C ARG A 20 -12.31 6.82 -4.36
N GLU A 21 -12.92 5.64 -4.21
CA GLU A 21 -14.19 5.51 -3.50
C GLU A 21 -14.05 5.91 -2.02
N VAL A 22 -13.01 5.42 -1.34
CA VAL A 22 -12.75 5.79 0.06
C VAL A 22 -12.47 7.28 0.21
N ARG A 23 -11.66 7.88 -0.68
CA ARG A 23 -11.40 9.33 -0.66
C ARG A 23 -12.65 10.18 -0.89
N SER A 24 -13.57 9.71 -1.72
CA SER A 24 -14.86 10.37 -1.95
C SER A 24 -15.77 10.27 -0.72
N ALA A 25 -15.82 9.10 -0.09
CA ALA A 25 -16.70 8.84 1.05
C ALA A 25 -16.20 9.43 2.38
N ALA A 26 -14.88 9.50 2.56
CA ALA A 26 -14.24 9.94 3.80
C ALA A 26 -12.96 10.76 3.52
N PRO A 27 -13.08 11.96 2.93
CA PRO A 27 -11.92 12.74 2.47
C PRO A 27 -10.95 13.14 3.58
N ASP A 28 -11.45 13.30 4.82
CA ASP A 28 -10.65 13.75 5.97
C ASP A 28 -9.95 12.60 6.71
N LEU A 29 -10.24 11.34 6.37
CA LEU A 29 -9.57 10.20 6.99
C LEU A 29 -8.25 9.89 6.26
N PRO A 30 -7.15 9.66 7.01
CA PRO A 30 -5.96 9.05 6.42
C PRO A 30 -6.32 7.73 5.76
N CYS A 31 -5.78 7.47 4.58
CA CYS A 31 -6.05 6.30 3.78
C CYS A 31 -4.79 5.44 3.66
N GLU A 32 -4.98 4.17 3.94
CA GLU A 32 -3.97 3.13 3.92
C GLU A 32 -4.43 2.05 2.95
N VAL A 33 -3.49 1.41 2.26
CA VAL A 33 -3.81 0.34 1.30
C VAL A 33 -2.83 -0.80 1.41
N GLU A 34 -3.38 -2.01 1.42
CA GLU A 34 -2.65 -3.26 1.31
C GLU A 34 -2.38 -3.59 -0.15
N VAL A 35 -1.13 -3.92 -0.46
CA VAL A 35 -0.71 -4.41 -1.79
C VAL A 35 0.08 -5.70 -1.63
N ASP A 36 -0.19 -6.65 -2.51
CA ASP A 36 0.46 -7.98 -2.55
C ASP A 36 1.52 -8.09 -3.66
N SER A 37 1.69 -7.03 -4.45
CA SER A 37 2.53 -7.02 -5.64
C SER A 37 3.12 -5.65 -5.93
N LEU A 38 4.29 -5.68 -6.56
CA LEU A 38 5.01 -4.48 -7.00
C LEU A 38 4.24 -3.71 -8.08
N GLU A 39 3.44 -4.43 -8.88
CA GLU A 39 2.55 -3.89 -9.90
C GLU A 39 1.41 -3.08 -9.28
N GLN A 40 0.81 -3.55 -8.18
CA GLN A 40 -0.19 -2.79 -7.44
C GLN A 40 0.42 -1.54 -6.80
N LEU A 41 1.64 -1.63 -6.26
CA LEU A 41 2.37 -0.46 -5.75
C LEU A 41 2.62 0.58 -6.85
N ASP A 42 2.90 0.14 -8.08
CA ASP A 42 3.25 1.02 -9.21
C ASP A 42 2.11 1.88 -9.70
N VAL A 43 0.87 1.44 -9.54
CA VAL A 43 -0.31 2.18 -10.00
C VAL A 43 -0.81 3.20 -8.97
N LEU A 44 -0.22 3.24 -7.77
CA LEU A 44 -0.63 4.17 -6.72
C LEU A 44 -0.22 5.61 -7.05
N GLY A 45 -1.19 6.52 -6.96
CA GLY A 45 -0.95 7.96 -7.07
C GLY A 45 -0.41 8.56 -5.78
N LYS A 46 0.47 9.57 -5.90
CA LYS A 46 1.12 10.23 -4.75
C LYS A 46 0.15 10.81 -3.72
N ASP A 47 -1.02 11.26 -4.19
CA ASP A 47 -2.01 11.97 -3.37
C ASP A 47 -3.14 11.07 -2.88
N LEU A 48 -3.11 9.77 -3.20
CA LEU A 48 -4.21 8.85 -2.87
C LEU A 48 -4.00 8.12 -1.56
N VAL A 49 -2.77 8.00 -1.06
CA VAL A 49 -2.44 7.12 0.07
C VAL A 49 -1.34 7.70 0.97
N GLU A 50 -1.59 7.69 2.27
CA GLU A 50 -0.58 8.09 3.27
C GLU A 50 0.34 6.92 3.66
N LEU A 51 -0.14 5.68 3.64
CA LEU A 51 0.62 4.48 3.99
C LEU A 51 0.27 3.29 3.08
N VAL A 52 1.28 2.60 2.59
CA VAL A 52 1.14 1.35 1.85
C VAL A 52 1.64 0.19 2.70
N LEU A 53 0.78 -0.78 2.93
CA LEU A 53 1.09 -2.02 3.63
C LEU A 53 1.49 -3.08 2.59
N LEU A 54 2.71 -3.57 2.70
CA LEU A 54 3.31 -4.58 1.81
C LEU A 54 3.00 -5.97 2.38
N ASP A 55 2.01 -6.66 1.81
CA ASP A 55 1.55 -7.95 2.33
C ASP A 55 2.43 -9.10 1.85
N ASN A 56 3.07 -9.79 2.81
CA ASN A 56 3.93 -10.95 2.60
C ASN A 56 5.06 -10.73 1.58
N PHE A 57 5.57 -9.51 1.46
CA PHE A 57 6.71 -9.21 0.60
C PHE A 57 7.98 -9.89 1.14
N PRO A 58 8.71 -10.68 0.33
CA PRO A 58 10.08 -11.04 0.66
C PRO A 58 10.97 -9.79 0.66
N VAL A 59 12.07 -9.84 1.41
CA VAL A 59 13.00 -8.71 1.62
C VAL A 59 13.43 -8.04 0.30
N TRP A 60 13.65 -8.81 -0.76
CA TRP A 60 14.03 -8.26 -2.06
C TRP A 60 12.93 -7.42 -2.70
N GLN A 61 11.65 -7.79 -2.56
CA GLN A 61 10.54 -6.96 -3.01
C GLN A 61 10.36 -5.74 -2.12
N THR A 62 10.53 -5.89 -0.80
CA THR A 62 10.48 -4.75 0.14
C THR A 62 11.52 -3.70 -0.21
N GLN A 63 12.75 -4.11 -0.54
CA GLN A 63 13.80 -3.20 -1.02
C GLN A 63 13.38 -2.47 -2.30
N ILE A 64 12.83 -3.18 -3.30
CA ILE A 64 12.35 -2.54 -4.53
C ILE A 64 11.20 -1.57 -4.25
N ALA A 65 10.28 -1.94 -3.35
CA ALA A 65 9.17 -1.08 -2.95
C ALA A 65 9.67 0.23 -2.32
N VAL A 66 10.67 0.16 -1.43
CA VAL A 66 11.32 1.33 -0.85
C VAL A 66 11.93 2.22 -1.94
N GLN A 67 12.75 1.66 -2.83
CA GLN A 67 13.38 2.42 -3.92
C GLN A 67 12.36 3.12 -4.82
N ARG A 68 11.28 2.40 -5.18
CA ARG A 68 10.21 2.93 -6.01
C ARG A 68 9.39 4.00 -5.30
N ARG A 69 9.12 3.83 -4.00
CA ARG A 69 8.47 4.84 -3.18
C ARG A 69 9.34 6.09 -3.09
N ASP A 70 10.62 5.95 -2.77
CA ASP A 70 11.53 7.09 -2.62
C ASP A 70 11.64 7.91 -3.92
N ALA A 71 11.68 7.24 -5.08
CA ALA A 71 11.74 7.90 -6.39
C ALA A 71 10.43 8.59 -6.78
N ARG A 72 9.27 8.03 -6.40
CA ARG A 72 7.96 8.49 -6.89
C ARG A 72 7.18 9.29 -5.87
N SER A 73 7.06 8.79 -4.64
CA SER A 73 6.27 9.38 -3.56
C SER A 73 7.01 9.30 -2.22
N PRO A 74 8.09 10.09 -2.01
CA PRO A 74 8.95 10.00 -0.82
C PRO A 74 8.24 10.27 0.51
N LYS A 75 7.02 10.84 0.47
CA LYS A 75 6.21 11.11 1.66
C LYS A 75 5.27 9.94 2.03
N THR A 76 4.95 9.05 1.09
CA THR A 76 4.09 7.89 1.36
C THR A 76 4.81 6.93 2.29
N LYS A 77 4.22 6.56 3.42
CA LYS A 77 4.83 5.59 4.34
C LYS A 77 4.74 4.17 3.76
N LEU A 78 5.67 3.31 4.17
CA LEU A 78 5.62 1.88 3.88
C LEU A 78 5.60 1.12 5.20
N GLU A 79 4.82 0.06 5.26
CA GLU A 79 4.73 -0.88 6.38
C GLU A 79 4.84 -2.30 5.83
N SER A 80 5.65 -3.16 6.46
CA SER A 80 5.70 -4.58 6.11
C SER A 80 4.74 -5.35 7.02
N SER A 81 3.94 -6.24 6.44
CA SER A 81 3.00 -7.09 7.16
C SER A 81 3.03 -8.50 6.57
N GLY A 82 2.87 -9.51 7.42
CA GLY A 82 3.00 -10.91 7.01
C GLY A 82 4.46 -11.34 6.80
N GLY A 83 4.73 -12.65 6.88
CA GLY A 83 6.07 -13.23 6.66
C GLY A 83 7.19 -12.79 7.64
N LEU A 84 6.87 -11.98 8.65
CA LEU A 84 7.83 -11.47 9.63
C LEU A 84 7.92 -12.39 10.87
N ALA A 85 9.15 -12.59 11.32
CA ALA A 85 9.54 -13.32 12.52
C ALA A 85 10.71 -12.58 13.19
N LEU A 86 10.97 -12.84 14.48
CA LEU A 86 12.05 -12.15 15.18
C LEU A 86 13.42 -12.41 14.53
N GLU A 87 13.62 -13.59 13.95
CA GLU A 87 14.89 -13.96 13.30
C GLU A 87 15.12 -13.22 11.97
N ASN A 88 14.08 -12.68 11.33
CA ASN A 88 14.16 -12.03 10.02
C ASN A 88 13.76 -10.54 10.04
N ALA A 89 13.68 -9.95 11.24
CA ALA A 89 13.28 -8.55 11.41
C ALA A 89 14.38 -7.52 11.09
N ALA A 90 15.64 -7.98 10.93
CA ALA A 90 16.82 -7.13 10.70
C ALA A 90 17.16 -6.93 9.22
#